data_AF-A0A925L0K1-F1
#
_entry.id   AF-A0A925L0K1-F1
#
_cell.length_a   1.000
_cell.length_b   1.000
_cell.length_c   1.000
_cell.angle_alpha   90.00
_cell.angle_beta   90.00
_cell.angle_gamma   90.00
#
_symmetry.space_group_name_H-M   'P 1'
#
loop_
_entity.id
_entity.type
_entity.pdbx_description
1 polymer ?
#
loop_
_entity_poly.entity_id
_entity_poly.type
_entity_poly.pdbx_seq_one_letter_code
_entity_poly.pdbx_strand_id
1 'polypeptide(L)'
;MIRGKSPVITELNERSREIFRHIVEEYVHTGDPVGSRTLSRRMPVHLSPATIRNVMADLEELGLLYSPHISAGRLPTQAGMRMFVNGLLEVGGLPEGERSAIDAQCRAAGKSIEQVLGEAIGTLS
;
A
#
# COMPACT_ATOMS: atom_id res chain seq x y z
N MET A 1 -4.51 0.90 21.34
CA MET A 1 -5.76 0.64 20.60
C MET A 1 -5.38 0.02 19.27
N ILE A 2 -5.64 -1.27 19.09
CA ILE A 2 -5.13 -2.07 17.98
C ILE A 2 -5.84 -1.63 16.70
N ARG A 3 -5.11 -1.08 15.73
CA ARG A 3 -5.61 -0.91 14.36
C ARG A 3 -5.84 -2.31 13.81
N GLY A 4 -7.10 -2.75 13.82
CA GLY A 4 -7.49 -4.03 13.23
C GLY A 4 -7.12 -4.03 11.75
N LYS A 5 -6.46 -5.11 11.29
CA LYS A 5 -6.32 -5.41 9.87
C LYS A 5 -7.70 -5.24 9.21
N SER A 6 -7.78 -4.50 8.10
CA SER A 6 -9.01 -4.42 7.31
C SER A 6 -9.53 -5.83 7.03
N PRO A 7 -10.85 -6.09 7.11
CA PRO A 7 -11.44 -7.43 6.96
C PRO A 7 -10.98 -8.12 5.66
N VAL A 8 -10.84 -7.34 4.59
CA VAL A 8 -10.31 -7.76 3.28
C VAL A 8 -8.89 -8.34 3.36
N ILE A 9 -8.02 -7.84 4.23
CA ILE A 9 -6.62 -8.30 4.38
C ILE A 9 -6.58 -9.71 4.98
N THR A 10 -7.51 -10.00 5.88
CA THR A 10 -7.67 -11.31 6.53
C THR A 10 -8.22 -12.37 5.58
N GLU A 11 -9.03 -11.98 4.59
CA GLU A 11 -9.58 -12.89 3.58
C GLU A 11 -8.55 -13.25 2.50
N LEU A 12 -7.54 -12.41 2.28
CA LEU A 12 -6.45 -12.72 1.37
C LEU A 12 -5.46 -13.69 2.00
N ASN A 13 -5.20 -14.80 1.29
CA ASN A 13 -4.05 -15.65 1.60
C ASN A 13 -2.72 -14.89 1.40
N GLU A 14 -1.64 -15.40 2.00
CA GLU A 14 -0.32 -14.75 1.97
C GLU A 14 0.16 -14.44 0.54
N ARG A 15 -0.06 -15.38 -0.38
CA ARG A 15 0.35 -15.25 -1.78
C ARG A 15 -0.38 -14.12 -2.50
N SER A 16 -1.69 -14.03 -2.34
CA SER A 16 -2.50 -12.96 -2.94
C SER A 16 -2.09 -11.60 -2.40
N ARG A 17 -1.77 -11.54 -1.11
CA ARG A 17 -1.28 -10.34 -0.45
C ARG A 17 0.07 -9.89 -0.99
N GLU A 18 1.01 -10.81 -1.15
CA GLU A 18 2.35 -10.53 -1.69
C GLU A 18 2.29 -10.08 -3.16
N ILE A 19 1.50 -10.76 -3.99
CA ILE A 19 1.27 -10.37 -5.39
C ILE A 19 0.65 -8.98 -5.45
N PHE A 20 -0.37 -8.70 -4.64
CA PHE A 20 -1.02 -7.41 -4.60
C PHE A 20 -0.06 -6.30 -4.14
N ARG A 21 0.76 -6.55 -3.12
CA ARG A 21 1.80 -5.63 -2.65
C ARG A 21 2.74 -5.22 -3.79
N HIS A 22 3.27 -6.20 -4.51
CA HIS A 22 4.17 -5.94 -5.64
C HIS A 22 3.50 -5.20 -6.80
N ILE A 23 2.22 -5.46 -7.07
CA ILE A 23 1.46 -4.71 -8.08
C ILE A 23 1.35 -3.25 -7.70
N VAL A 24 1.00 -2.96 -6.45
CA VAL A 24 0.85 -1.57 -5.98
C VAL A 24 2.20 -0.84 -6.00
N GLU A 25 3.27 -1.48 -5.52
CA GLU A 25 4.62 -0.91 -5.57
C GLU A 25 5.07 -0.57 -6.99
N GLU A 26 4.87 -1.50 -7.93
CA GLU A 26 5.22 -1.29 -9.33
C GLU A 26 4.40 -0.17 -9.96
N TYR A 27 3.10 -0.13 -9.68
CA TYR A 27 2.20 0.89 -10.20
C TYR A 27 2.53 2.27 -9.63
N VAL A 28 2.85 2.39 -8.34
CA VAL A 28 3.30 3.65 -7.74
C VAL A 28 4.62 4.13 -8.34
N HIS A 29 5.50 3.20 -8.72
CA HIS A 29 6.78 3.55 -9.33
C HIS A 29 6.68 3.96 -10.80
N THR A 30 5.81 3.30 -11.59
CA THR A 30 5.76 3.44 -13.05
C THR A 30 4.55 4.21 -13.57
N GLY A 31 3.42 4.16 -12.86
CA GLY A 31 2.11 4.61 -13.34
C GLY A 31 1.45 3.67 -14.34
N ASP A 32 2.11 2.57 -14.72
CA ASP A 32 1.66 1.69 -15.79
C ASP A 32 0.91 0.44 -15.26
N PRO A 33 -0.03 -0.13 -16.04
CA PRO A 33 -0.65 -1.40 -15.71
C PRO A 33 0.38 -2.52 -15.57
N VAL A 34 0.24 -3.36 -14.54
CA VAL A 34 1.23 -4.39 -14.19
C VAL A 34 0.83 -5.74 -14.75
N GLY A 35 1.72 -6.35 -15.54
CA GLY A 35 1.51 -7.66 -16.16
C GLY A 35 2.10 -8.83 -15.36
N SER A 36 1.50 -10.01 -15.50
CA SER A 36 1.95 -11.22 -14.78
C SER A 36 3.36 -11.69 -15.16
N ARG A 37 3.82 -11.42 -16.39
CA ARG A 37 5.20 -11.70 -16.82
C ARG A 37 6.21 -10.81 -16.09
N THR A 38 5.86 -9.55 -15.86
CA THR A 38 6.70 -8.59 -15.13
C THR A 38 6.85 -9.04 -13.68
N LEU A 39 5.74 -9.38 -13.03
CA LEU A 39 5.72 -9.87 -11.65
C LEU A 39 6.50 -11.19 -11.50
N SER A 40 6.30 -12.15 -12.39
CA SER A 40 6.99 -13.45 -12.37
C SER A 40 8.53 -13.33 -12.41
N ARG A 41 9.06 -12.26 -13.02
CA ARG A 41 10.51 -11.99 -13.08
C ARG A 41 11.06 -11.22 -11.88
N ARG A 42 10.21 -10.45 -11.19
CA ARG A 42 10.61 -9.55 -10.09
C ARG A 42 10.35 -10.13 -8.71
N MET A 43 9.39 -11.05 -8.59
CA MET A 43 9.07 -11.68 -7.32
C MET A 43 10.16 -12.68 -6.91
N PRO A 44 10.55 -12.71 -5.62
CA PRO A 44 11.51 -13.69 -5.09
C PRO A 44 10.96 -15.12 -5.14
N VAL A 45 9.63 -15.28 -5.13
CA VAL A 45 8.96 -16.57 -5.31
C VAL A 45 8.79 -16.85 -6.80
N HIS A 46 9.32 -17.99 -7.28
CA HIS A 46 9.19 -18.44 -8.67
C HIS A 46 7.76 -18.91 -9.01
N LEU A 47 6.82 -17.97 -9.10
CA LEU A 47 5.47 -18.22 -9.60
C LEU A 47 5.44 -18.08 -11.12
N SER A 48 4.74 -19.01 -11.78
CA SER A 48 4.54 -18.92 -13.23
C SER A 48 3.65 -17.71 -13.59
N PRO A 49 3.81 -17.12 -14.79
CA PRO A 49 2.92 -16.06 -15.27
C PRO A 49 1.45 -16.48 -15.33
N ALA A 50 1.14 -17.78 -15.45
CA ALA A 50 -0.22 -18.29 -15.44
C ALA A 50 -0.82 -18.27 -14.02
N THR A 51 -0.06 -18.76 -13.03
CA THR A 51 -0.45 -18.71 -11.61
C THR A 51 -0.74 -17.28 -11.15
N ILE A 52 0.13 -16.34 -11.54
CA ILE A 52 -0.05 -14.92 -11.19
C ILE A 52 -1.30 -14.34 -11.87
N ARG A 53 -1.61 -14.68 -13.13
CA ARG A 53 -2.85 -14.22 -13.79
C ARG A 53 -4.10 -14.66 -13.05
N ASN A 54 -4.12 -15.90 -12.56
CA ASN A 54 -5.25 -16.44 -11.82
C ASN A 54 -5.44 -15.67 -10.50
N VAL A 55 -4.38 -15.50 -9.72
CA VAL A 55 -4.46 -14.73 -8.46
C VAL A 55 -4.89 -13.29 -8.72
N MET A 56 -4.33 -12.67 -9.76
CA MET A 56 -4.73 -11.33 -10.15
C MET A 56 -6.20 -11.25 -10.59
N ALA A 57 -6.81 -12.36 -11.07
CA ALA A 57 -8.23 -12.42 -11.43
C ALA A 57 -9.10 -12.51 -10.19
N ASP A 58 -8.70 -13.33 -9.22
CA ASP A 58 -9.36 -13.39 -7.91
C ASP A 58 -9.33 -11.98 -7.25
N LEU A 59 -8.20 -11.28 -7.32
CA LEU A 59 -8.05 -9.92 -6.79
C LEU A 59 -8.91 -8.88 -7.55
N GLU A 60 -9.19 -9.10 -8.83
CA GLU A 60 -10.09 -8.27 -9.63
C GLU A 60 -11.56 -8.55 -9.25
N GLU A 61 -11.93 -9.81 -9.04
CA GLU A 61 -13.26 -10.20 -8.55
C GLU A 61 -13.55 -9.63 -7.15
N LEU A 62 -12.52 -9.54 -6.30
CA LEU A 62 -12.56 -8.85 -5.00
C LEU A 62 -12.61 -7.32 -5.12
N GLY A 63 -12.56 -6.75 -6.32
CA GLY A 63 -12.60 -5.31 -6.57
C GLY A 63 -11.33 -4.55 -6.17
N LEU A 64 -10.21 -5.26 -5.92
CA LEU A 64 -8.93 -4.66 -5.53
C LEU A 64 -8.08 -4.26 -6.74
N LEU A 65 -8.26 -4.98 -7.84
CA LEU A 65 -7.63 -4.70 -9.12
C LEU A 65 -8.70 -4.42 -10.19
N TYR A 66 -8.29 -3.75 -11.26
CA TYR A 66 -9.06 -3.72 -12.49
C TYR A 66 -8.13 -3.80 -13.69
N SER A 67 -8.66 -4.31 -14.80
CA SER A 67 -7.97 -4.31 -16.09
C SER A 67 -8.51 -3.21 -17.00
N PRO A 68 -7.67 -2.32 -17.55
CA PRO A 68 -8.10 -1.30 -18.50
C PRO A 68 -8.39 -1.92 -19.87
N HIS A 69 -7.65 -2.98 -20.22
CA HIS A 69 -7.83 -3.82 -21.40
C HIS A 69 -7.37 -5.25 -21.09
N ILE A 70 -8.01 -6.24 -21.72
CA ILE A 70 -7.77 -7.68 -21.51
C ILE A 70 -6.28 -8.08 -21.54
N SER A 71 -5.45 -7.39 -22.33
CA SER A 71 -4.02 -7.69 -22.52
C SER A 71 -3.05 -6.78 -21.74
N ALA A 72 -3.50 -5.64 -21.20
CA ALA A 72 -2.62 -4.59 -20.69
C ALA A 72 -2.02 -4.91 -19.31
N GLY A 73 -2.58 -5.86 -18.58
CA GLY A 73 -2.26 -6.10 -17.17
C GLY A 73 -3.36 -5.57 -16.25
N ARG A 74 -3.04 -5.35 -14.98
CA ARG A 74 -3.98 -4.82 -14.00
C ARG A 74 -3.36 -3.71 -13.17
N LEU A 75 -4.21 -2.86 -12.64
CA LEU A 75 -3.83 -1.78 -11.72
C LEU A 75 -4.75 -1.76 -10.49
N PRO A 76 -4.25 -1.23 -9.35
CA PRO A 76 -5.06 -1.13 -8.15
C PRO A 76 -6.25 -0.18 -8.36
N THR A 77 -7.40 -0.60 -7.85
CA THR A 77 -8.55 0.29 -7.70
C THR A 77 -8.32 1.26 -6.54
N GLN A 78 -9.19 2.25 -6.40
CA GLN A 78 -9.21 3.11 -5.21
C GLN A 78 -9.38 2.29 -3.91
N ALA A 79 -10.21 1.25 -3.93
CA ALA A 79 -10.39 0.35 -2.79
C ALA A 79 -9.12 -0.46 -2.51
N GLY A 80 -8.49 -1.00 -3.56
CA GLY A 80 -7.21 -1.69 -3.47
C GLY A 80 -6.11 -0.81 -2.87
N MET A 81 -5.97 0.42 -3.35
CA MET A 81 -4.97 1.36 -2.85
C MET A 81 -5.20 1.70 -1.37
N ARG A 82 -6.45 1.93 -0.95
CA ARG A 82 -6.79 2.15 0.46
C ARG A 82 -6.46 0.93 1.31
N MET A 83 -6.77 -0.28 0.84
CA MET A 83 -6.46 -1.52 1.56
C MET A 83 -4.93 -1.72 1.69
N PHE A 84 -4.17 -1.40 0.64
CA PHE A 84 -2.71 -1.40 0.68
C PHE A 84 -2.19 -0.45 1.76
N VAL A 85 -2.59 0.82 1.73
CA VAL A 85 -2.15 1.83 2.72
C VAL A 85 -2.56 1.47 4.15
N ASN A 86 -3.77 0.94 4.33
CA ASN A 86 -4.32 0.71 5.66
C ASN A 86 -3.84 -0.58 6.34
N GLY A 87 -3.25 -1.53 5.61
CA GLY A 87 -2.73 -2.71 6.30
C GLY A 87 -1.78 -3.62 5.55
N LEU A 88 -1.25 -3.21 4.39
CA LEU A 88 -0.04 -3.82 3.80
C LEU A 88 1.17 -2.90 3.88
N LEU A 89 0.92 -1.59 3.86
CA LEU A 89 1.92 -0.59 4.15
C LEU A 89 2.20 -0.64 5.66
N GLU A 90 3.16 -1.45 6.06
CA GLU A 90 3.79 -1.30 7.36
C GLU A 90 4.60 -0.01 7.33
N VAL A 91 3.92 1.12 7.56
CA VAL A 91 4.62 2.32 8.02
C VAL A 91 5.22 1.90 9.35
N GLY A 92 6.54 1.68 9.37
CA GLY A 92 7.28 1.46 10.60
C GLY A 92 6.82 2.53 11.57
N GLY A 93 6.17 2.11 12.66
CA GLY A 93 5.68 3.06 13.65
C GLY A 93 6.84 3.95 14.06
N LEU A 94 6.59 5.26 14.20
CA LEU A 94 7.62 6.18 14.68
C LEU A 94 8.31 5.55 15.89
N PRO A 95 9.64 5.33 15.84
CA PRO A 95 10.40 4.82 16.97
C PRO A 95 10.05 5.64 18.22
N GLU A 96 9.96 4.98 19.37
CA GLU A 96 9.50 5.65 20.60
C GLU A 96 10.35 6.88 20.95
N GLY A 97 11.64 6.84 20.60
CA GLY A 97 12.55 7.98 20.71
C GLY A 97 12.21 9.14 19.77
N GLU A 98 11.87 8.89 18.50
CA GLU A 98 11.42 9.92 17.56
C GLU A 98 10.09 10.53 17.99
N ARG A 99 9.13 9.69 18.44
CA ARG A 99 7.86 10.17 18.97
C ARG A 99 8.06 11.07 20.20
N SER A 100 8.92 10.66 21.13
CA SER A 100 9.23 11.44 22.33
C SER A 100 9.94 12.76 21.99
N ALA A 101 10.83 12.76 21.00
CA ALA A 101 11.50 13.97 20.53
C ALA A 101 10.51 14.96 19.88
N ILE A 102 9.58 14.48 19.06
CA ILE A 102 8.52 15.29 18.46
C ILE A 102 7.62 15.88 19.55
N ASP A 103 7.18 15.08 20.52
CA ASP A 103 6.36 15.55 21.63
C ASP A 103 7.09 16.62 22.48
N ALA A 104 8.38 16.43 22.74
CA ALA A 104 9.21 17.38 23.46
C ALA A 104 9.37 18.69 22.68
N GLN A 105 9.61 18.64 21.37
CA GLN A 105 9.69 19.82 20.50
C GLN A 105 8.35 20.58 20.44
N CYS A 106 7.23 19.87 20.32
CA CYS A 106 5.90 20.48 20.32
C CYS A 106 5.60 21.19 21.64
N ARG A 107 5.96 20.59 22.79
CA ARG A 107 5.79 21.21 24.11
C ARG A 107 6.73 22.40 24.33
N ALA A 108 8.01 22.26 23.94
CA ALA A 108 9.03 23.29 24.12
C ALA A 108 8.79 24.52 23.23
N ALA A 109 8.20 24.32 22.05
CA ALA A 109 7.87 25.42 21.15
C ALA A 109 6.73 26.31 21.69
N GLY A 110 5.96 25.86 22.69
CA GLY A 110 4.81 26.60 23.24
C GLY A 110 3.71 26.88 22.20
N LYS A 111 3.78 26.23 21.03
CA LYS A 111 2.92 26.47 19.88
C LYS A 111 1.59 25.76 20.10
N SER A 112 0.50 26.45 19.78
CA SER A 112 -0.80 25.81 19.77
C SER A 112 -0.84 24.72 18.70
N ILE A 113 -1.73 23.74 18.86
CA ILE A 113 -1.96 22.70 17.86
C ILE A 113 -2.27 23.31 16.49
N GLU A 114 -2.95 24.46 16.43
CA GLU A 114 -3.21 25.15 15.17
C GLU A 114 -1.93 25.67 14.50
N GLN A 115 -0.96 26.18 15.26
CA GLN A 115 0.32 26.65 14.70
C GLN A 115 1.19 25.51 14.17
N VAL A 116 1.27 24.41 14.91
CA VAL A 116 2.03 23.22 14.45
C VAL A 116 1.39 22.64 13.19
N LEU A 117 0.05 22.59 13.13
CA LEU A 117 -0.68 22.13 11.96
C LEU A 117 -0.46 23.08 10.76
N GLY A 118 -0.47 24.39 10.98
CA GLY A 118 -0.23 25.39 9.94
C GLY A 118 1.17 25.29 9.33
N GLU A 119 2.21 25.12 10.17
CA GLU A 119 3.58 24.92 9.70
C GLU A 119 3.74 23.61 8.93
N ALA A 120 3.19 22.50 9.44
CA ALA A 120 3.27 21.20 8.79
C ALA A 120 2.56 21.17 7.43
N ILE A 121 1.40 21.83 7.31
CA ILE A 121 0.70 21.98 6.02
C ILE A 121 1.54 22.82 5.05
N GLY A 122 2.22 23.85 5.54
CA GLY A 122 3.12 24.69 4.75
C GLY A 122 4.36 23.97 4.22
N THR A 123 4.88 22.95 4.91
CA THR A 123 6.00 22.12 4.43
C THR A 123 5.59 21.00 3.48
N LEU A 124 4.32 20.58 3.51
CA LEU A 124 3.78 19.52 2.65
C LEU A 124 3.19 20.04 1.33
N SER A 125 3.08 21.36 1.16
CA SER A 125 2.63 22.03 -0.06
C SER A 125 3.80 22.39 -0.96
#